data_AF-A0A523J9L6-F1
#
_entry.id   AF-A0A523J9L6-F1
#
_cell.length_a   1.000
_cell.length_b   1.000
_cell.length_c   1.000
_cell.angle_alpha   90.00
_cell.angle_beta   90.00
_cell.angle_gamma   90.00
#
_symmetry.space_group_name_H-M   'P 1'
#
loop_
_entity.id
_entity.type
_entity.pdbx_description
1 polymer ?
#
loop_
_entity_poly.entity_id
_entity_poly.type
_entity_poly.pdbx_seq_one_letter_code
_entity_poly.pdbx_strand_id
1 'polypeptide(L)'
;MGAVLALAGAAGVDRDFAGAPVAATFYPAALADKLAGMDLFPPGDDVGAEFNSSIGTTCTLAVDWYYGLDASPGFGEVDFVTTVLHELGHGLGFATFVDDTTGEKFLGFDDVFMLQLEDHSTGELWPDMSDAERVTSSTDPGDLHWVGAEVVAASGSLSDGVHASGHVEMFAPSTLDPGSSVSHFSDDLDPDGLMEPFETGALHDVGLALELFADLDWCICGNGVVEPPELCDDGNSIDDDFCSNACQGPPVPMLPVWGRVAGALLLLSTGIVLLGQHPRRVRP
;
A
#
# COMPACT_ATOMS: atom_id res chain seq x y z
N MET A 1 -24.11 5.67 20.53
CA MET A 1 -24.52 4.79 19.40
C MET A 1 -23.88 5.41 18.19
N GLY A 2 -22.75 4.86 17.75
CA GLY A 2 -22.15 5.23 16.47
C GLY A 2 -22.99 4.64 15.34
N ALA A 3 -22.96 5.28 14.17
CA ALA A 3 -23.48 4.71 12.94
C ALA A 3 -22.29 4.26 12.10
N VAL A 4 -22.41 3.11 11.46
CA VAL A 4 -21.45 2.70 10.42
C VAL A 4 -21.52 3.72 9.29
N LEU A 5 -20.38 4.34 8.98
CA LEU A 5 -20.25 5.36 7.95
C LEU A 5 -20.18 4.71 6.57
N ALA A 6 -19.37 3.68 6.46
CA ALA A 6 -19.19 2.87 5.28
C ALA A 6 -18.59 1.50 5.65
N LEU A 7 -18.40 0.65 4.66
CA LEU A 7 -17.60 -0.57 4.73
C LEU A 7 -17.04 -0.86 3.34
N ALA A 8 -15.82 -1.34 3.27
CA ALA A 8 -15.22 -1.83 2.05
C ALA A 8 -14.20 -2.94 2.33
N GLY A 9 -13.86 -3.67 1.29
CA GLY A 9 -12.89 -4.75 1.36
C GLY A 9 -12.63 -5.35 -0.01
N ALA A 10 -11.61 -6.20 -0.07
CA ALA A 10 -11.31 -6.96 -1.27
C ALA A 10 -12.50 -7.85 -1.63
N ALA A 11 -12.98 -7.78 -2.87
CA ALA A 11 -14.11 -8.60 -3.32
C ALA A 11 -13.72 -10.07 -3.58
N GLY A 12 -12.41 -10.33 -3.63
CA GLY A 12 -11.82 -11.66 -3.78
C GLY A 12 -10.38 -11.70 -3.26
N VAL A 13 -9.83 -12.91 -3.21
CA VAL A 13 -8.44 -13.16 -2.83
C VAL A 13 -7.83 -14.20 -3.75
N ASP A 14 -6.57 -14.02 -4.10
CA ASP A 14 -5.81 -14.90 -4.98
C ASP A 14 -4.52 -15.36 -4.30
N ARG A 15 -4.10 -16.58 -4.63
CA ARG A 15 -2.88 -17.19 -4.09
C ARG A 15 -2.20 -18.01 -5.16
N ASP A 16 -0.87 -18.08 -5.08
CA ASP A 16 -0.03 -18.91 -5.96
C ASP A 16 -0.21 -18.58 -7.46
N PHE A 17 -0.59 -17.34 -7.78
CA PHE A 17 -0.66 -16.83 -9.15
C PHE A 17 0.74 -16.55 -9.70
N ALA A 18 0.86 -16.46 -11.03
CA ALA A 18 2.13 -16.13 -11.65
C ALA A 18 2.51 -14.68 -11.32
N GLY A 19 3.64 -14.50 -10.63
CA GLY A 19 4.08 -13.17 -10.16
C GLY A 19 3.87 -12.94 -8.67
N ALA A 20 3.21 -13.85 -7.95
CA ALA A 20 3.07 -13.77 -6.49
C ALA A 20 4.46 -13.73 -5.80
N PRO A 21 4.77 -12.69 -5.00
CA PRO A 21 6.05 -12.55 -4.31
C PRO A 21 6.33 -13.66 -3.29
N VAL A 22 5.30 -14.05 -2.52
CA VAL A 22 5.39 -15.07 -1.48
C VAL A 22 4.49 -16.26 -1.84
N ALA A 23 5.07 -17.46 -1.79
CA ALA A 23 4.34 -18.69 -2.08
C ALA A 23 3.41 -19.05 -0.91
N ALA A 24 2.28 -19.69 -1.21
CA ALA A 24 1.30 -20.12 -0.21
C ALA A 24 0.70 -18.96 0.61
N THR A 25 0.64 -17.75 0.03
CA THR A 25 0.12 -16.52 0.66
C THR A 25 -1.00 -15.89 -0.17
N PHE A 26 -2.12 -15.57 0.48
CA PHE A 26 -3.24 -14.85 -0.13
C PHE A 26 -2.96 -13.36 -0.27
N TYR A 27 -3.37 -12.81 -1.41
CA TYR A 27 -3.35 -11.40 -1.75
C TYR A 27 -4.79 -10.95 -2.06
N PRO A 28 -5.21 -9.73 -1.65
CA PRO A 28 -6.47 -9.15 -2.09
C PRO A 28 -6.48 -8.99 -3.62
N ALA A 29 -7.64 -9.17 -4.25
CA ALA A 29 -7.79 -9.22 -5.71
C ALA A 29 -7.07 -8.07 -6.43
N ALA A 30 -7.26 -6.83 -5.97
CA ALA A 30 -6.64 -5.65 -6.58
C ALA A 30 -5.10 -5.70 -6.59
N LEU A 31 -4.50 -6.15 -5.47
CA LEU A 31 -3.05 -6.31 -5.36
C LEU A 31 -2.56 -7.50 -6.20
N ALA A 32 -3.31 -8.61 -6.20
CA ALA A 32 -2.97 -9.78 -6.99
C ALA A 32 -2.94 -9.47 -8.49
N ASP A 33 -3.93 -8.72 -8.99
CA ASP A 33 -3.99 -8.24 -10.36
C ASP A 33 -2.82 -7.33 -10.72
N LYS A 34 -2.48 -6.39 -9.84
CA LYS A 34 -1.29 -5.53 -9.99
C LYS A 34 -0.02 -6.37 -10.13
N LEU A 35 0.16 -7.37 -9.27
CA LEU A 35 1.36 -8.21 -9.23
C LEU A 35 1.41 -9.19 -10.42
N ALA A 36 0.27 -9.70 -10.87
CA ALA A 36 0.17 -10.56 -12.05
C ALA A 36 0.31 -9.78 -13.37
N GLY A 37 0.05 -8.47 -13.35
CA GLY A 37 0.00 -7.61 -14.53
C GLY A 37 -1.20 -7.89 -15.44
N MET A 38 -2.25 -8.54 -14.90
CA MET A 38 -3.48 -8.87 -15.61
C MET A 38 -4.62 -9.12 -14.62
N ASP A 39 -5.85 -8.94 -15.10
CA ASP A 39 -7.08 -9.31 -14.38
C ASP A 39 -7.17 -10.83 -14.19
N LEU A 40 -7.10 -11.27 -12.93
CA LEU A 40 -7.15 -12.67 -12.52
C LEU A 40 -8.59 -13.19 -12.36
N PHE A 41 -9.58 -12.30 -12.21
CA PHE A 41 -10.98 -12.67 -11.96
C PHE A 41 -12.01 -11.93 -12.86
N PRO A 42 -11.93 -12.02 -14.19
CA PRO A 42 -12.91 -11.37 -15.06
C PRO A 42 -14.27 -12.09 -15.02
N PRO A 43 -15.43 -11.37 -14.92
CA PRO A 43 -15.61 -9.92 -14.92
C PRO A 43 -15.89 -9.34 -13.52
N GLY A 44 -15.37 -9.96 -12.47
CA GLY A 44 -15.61 -9.52 -11.09
C GLY A 44 -14.98 -8.16 -10.79
N ASP A 45 -15.49 -7.51 -9.76
CA ASP A 45 -14.89 -6.31 -9.21
C ASP A 45 -13.80 -6.72 -8.20
N ASP A 46 -12.73 -5.93 -8.09
CA ASP A 46 -11.63 -6.23 -7.15
C ASP A 46 -11.90 -5.72 -5.74
N VAL A 47 -12.67 -4.63 -5.65
CA VAL A 47 -13.03 -3.94 -4.40
C VAL A 47 -14.53 -3.73 -4.35
N GLY A 48 -15.13 -4.17 -3.25
CA GLY A 48 -16.51 -3.82 -2.89
C GLY A 48 -16.52 -2.70 -1.85
N ALA A 49 -17.39 -1.72 -2.01
CA ALA A 49 -17.58 -0.64 -1.04
C ALA A 49 -19.05 -0.22 -0.94
N GLU A 50 -19.54 0.00 0.27
CA GLU A 50 -20.88 0.50 0.57
C GLU A 50 -20.80 1.70 1.51
N PHE A 51 -21.50 2.78 1.16
CA PHE A 51 -21.51 4.03 1.93
C PHE A 51 -22.92 4.32 2.47
N ASN A 52 -23.00 4.77 3.72
CA ASN A 52 -24.27 4.98 4.38
C ASN A 52 -25.00 6.23 3.83
N SER A 53 -25.96 5.98 2.94
CA SER A 53 -26.80 7.03 2.35
C SER A 53 -27.81 7.65 3.33
N SER A 54 -27.90 7.15 4.57
CA SER A 54 -28.84 7.66 5.58
C SER A 54 -28.28 8.84 6.37
N ILE A 55 -26.96 9.05 6.35
CA ILE A 55 -26.29 10.19 6.98
C ILE A 55 -26.81 11.50 6.37
N GLY A 56 -27.13 12.48 7.22
CA GLY A 56 -27.76 13.75 6.82
C GLY A 56 -29.18 13.67 6.25
N THR A 57 -29.81 12.49 6.22
CA THR A 57 -31.18 12.33 5.67
C THR A 57 -32.26 12.14 6.75
N THR A 58 -31.85 11.90 8.00
CA THR A 58 -32.77 11.65 9.12
C THR A 58 -32.41 12.50 10.33
N CYS A 59 -33.41 13.06 11.02
CA CYS A 59 -33.17 13.85 12.24
C CYS A 59 -32.60 13.02 13.42
N THR A 60 -32.49 11.70 13.28
CA THR A 60 -31.96 10.77 14.29
C THR A 60 -30.44 10.70 14.29
N LEU A 61 -29.79 11.05 13.18
CA LEU A 61 -28.34 11.17 13.07
C LEU A 61 -28.03 12.66 13.03
N ALA A 62 -27.41 13.18 14.09
CA ALA A 62 -27.04 14.59 14.19
C ALA A 62 -25.72 14.89 13.45
N VAL A 63 -25.50 14.21 12.32
CA VAL A 63 -24.30 14.34 11.48
C VAL A 63 -24.69 14.37 10.01
N ASP A 64 -24.05 15.25 9.26
CA ASP A 64 -24.19 15.42 7.81
C ASP A 64 -22.91 14.99 7.08
N TRP A 65 -23.01 14.65 5.80
CA TRP A 65 -21.83 14.41 4.97
C TRP A 65 -21.23 15.73 4.49
N TYR A 66 -19.94 15.91 4.69
CA TYR A 66 -19.13 16.91 4.00
C TYR A 66 -18.54 16.32 2.72
N TYR A 67 -18.91 16.89 1.57
CA TYR A 67 -18.45 16.42 0.25
C TYR A 67 -17.38 17.33 -0.38
N GLY A 68 -16.86 18.31 0.37
CA GLY A 68 -15.81 19.20 -0.13
C GLY A 68 -14.47 18.49 -0.27
N LEU A 69 -13.59 19.02 -1.14
CA LEU A 69 -12.26 18.46 -1.42
C LEU A 69 -11.13 19.26 -0.75
N ASP A 70 -11.46 20.11 0.21
CA ASP A 70 -10.54 21.04 0.87
C ASP A 70 -10.27 20.69 2.35
N ALA A 71 -10.70 19.51 2.78
CA ALA A 71 -10.57 19.00 4.15
C ALA A 71 -11.08 19.98 5.22
N SER A 72 -12.16 20.72 4.94
CA SER A 72 -12.71 21.74 5.85
C SER A 72 -14.19 21.50 6.20
N PRO A 73 -14.55 20.34 6.78
CA PRO A 73 -15.92 20.10 7.23
C PRO A 73 -16.35 21.11 8.29
N GLY A 74 -17.61 21.50 8.23
CA GLY A 74 -18.27 22.31 9.24
C GLY A 74 -18.59 21.53 10.51
N PHE A 75 -19.06 22.24 11.53
CA PHE A 75 -19.48 21.61 12.78
C PHE A 75 -20.65 20.64 12.55
N GLY A 76 -20.45 19.37 12.92
CA GLY A 76 -21.45 18.32 12.76
C GLY A 76 -21.42 17.65 11.38
N GLU A 77 -20.40 17.93 10.56
CA GLU A 77 -20.19 17.21 9.31
C GLU A 77 -19.05 16.18 9.45
N VAL A 78 -19.19 15.08 8.71
CA VAL A 78 -18.25 13.95 8.60
C VAL A 78 -17.65 13.99 7.19
N ASP A 79 -16.34 13.86 7.06
CA ASP A 79 -15.65 14.09 5.77
C ASP A 79 -15.75 12.87 4.86
N PHE A 80 -16.57 12.97 3.82
CA PHE A 80 -16.84 11.85 2.93
C PHE A 80 -15.61 11.39 2.14
N VAL A 81 -14.70 12.30 1.80
CA VAL A 81 -13.46 11.95 1.08
C VAL A 81 -12.57 11.10 1.98
N THR A 82 -12.42 11.48 3.25
CA THR A 82 -11.67 10.74 4.26
C THR A 82 -12.26 9.34 4.44
N THR A 83 -13.58 9.23 4.61
CA THR A 83 -14.24 7.92 4.67
C THR A 83 -13.98 7.10 3.40
N VAL A 84 -14.11 7.68 2.20
CA VAL A 84 -13.85 6.94 0.95
C VAL A 84 -12.40 6.45 0.88
N LEU A 85 -11.42 7.29 1.22
CA LEU A 85 -10.00 6.92 1.21
C LEU A 85 -9.73 5.78 2.19
N HIS A 86 -10.27 5.86 3.41
CA HIS A 86 -10.16 4.84 4.43
C HIS A 86 -10.69 3.48 3.94
N GLU A 87 -11.91 3.47 3.42
CA GLU A 87 -12.58 2.26 2.95
C GLU A 87 -11.88 1.65 1.72
N LEU A 88 -11.43 2.50 0.79
CA LEU A 88 -10.59 2.01 -0.32
C LEU A 88 -9.28 1.39 0.21
N GLY A 89 -8.75 1.87 1.33
CA GLY A 89 -7.59 1.28 1.99
C GLY A 89 -7.81 -0.19 2.36
N HIS A 90 -8.94 -0.52 2.99
CA HIS A 90 -9.32 -1.92 3.23
C HIS A 90 -9.49 -2.71 1.94
N GLY A 91 -10.12 -2.11 0.93
CA GLY A 91 -10.26 -2.70 -0.41
C GLY A 91 -8.93 -3.11 -1.05
N LEU A 92 -7.91 -2.27 -0.88
CA LEU A 92 -6.58 -2.44 -1.46
C LEU A 92 -5.66 -3.37 -0.63
N GLY A 93 -6.08 -3.79 0.56
CA GLY A 93 -5.37 -4.79 1.35
C GLY A 93 -5.02 -4.42 2.77
N PHE A 94 -5.54 -3.32 3.31
CA PHE A 94 -5.41 -2.99 4.72
C PHE A 94 -6.38 -3.85 5.57
N ALA A 95 -6.20 -5.17 5.54
CA ALA A 95 -6.94 -6.12 6.35
C ALA A 95 -6.29 -7.51 6.25
N THR A 96 -6.34 -8.27 7.34
CA THR A 96 -6.03 -9.71 7.32
C THR A 96 -7.27 -10.53 6.93
N PHE A 97 -7.06 -11.74 6.44
CA PHE A 97 -8.12 -12.73 6.21
C PHE A 97 -8.20 -13.77 7.34
N VAL A 98 -7.45 -13.59 8.43
CA VAL A 98 -7.59 -14.37 9.65
C VAL A 98 -8.97 -14.14 10.26
N ASP A 99 -9.64 -15.21 10.67
CA ASP A 99 -10.91 -15.12 11.40
C ASP A 99 -10.65 -14.50 12.78
N ASP A 100 -11.25 -13.34 13.02
CA ASP A 100 -11.03 -12.52 14.22
C ASP A 100 -11.43 -13.20 15.54
N THR A 101 -12.34 -14.16 15.46
CA THR A 101 -12.94 -14.82 16.62
C THR A 101 -12.18 -16.09 16.99
N THR A 102 -11.66 -16.80 16.00
CA THR A 102 -11.00 -18.10 16.18
C THR A 102 -9.49 -18.02 16.02
N GLY A 103 -8.98 -17.00 15.33
CA GLY A 103 -7.58 -16.85 14.92
C GLY A 103 -7.19 -17.79 13.77
N GLU A 104 -8.15 -18.50 13.16
CA GLU A 104 -7.88 -19.41 12.06
C GLU A 104 -7.53 -18.64 10.78
N LYS A 105 -6.46 -19.07 10.11
CA LYS A 105 -6.06 -18.55 8.80
C LYS A 105 -7.10 -18.93 7.73
N PHE A 106 -7.39 -18.03 6.79
CA PHE A 106 -8.29 -18.34 5.68
C PHE A 106 -7.77 -19.54 4.87
N LEU A 107 -8.59 -20.60 4.83
CA LEU A 107 -8.24 -21.89 4.21
C LEU A 107 -6.91 -22.51 4.71
N GLY A 108 -6.40 -22.08 5.88
CA GLY A 108 -5.15 -22.56 6.47
C GLY A 108 -3.86 -21.98 5.89
N PHE A 109 -3.94 -20.85 5.17
CA PHE A 109 -2.79 -20.20 4.53
C PHE A 109 -2.60 -18.76 5.00
N ASP A 110 -1.38 -18.28 4.92
CA ASP A 110 -1.06 -16.90 5.28
C ASP A 110 -1.72 -15.93 4.31
N ASP A 111 -1.89 -14.68 4.74
CA ASP A 111 -2.20 -13.54 3.88
C ASP A 111 -1.09 -12.51 3.95
N VAL A 112 -0.96 -11.68 2.91
CA VAL A 112 0.16 -10.73 2.78
C VAL A 112 0.20 -9.71 3.93
N PHE A 113 -0.95 -9.33 4.48
CA PHE A 113 -1.05 -8.38 5.59
C PHE A 113 -0.52 -8.99 6.89
N MET A 114 -0.92 -10.23 7.21
CA MET A 114 -0.48 -10.89 8.43
C MET A 114 1.02 -11.22 8.44
N LEU A 115 1.70 -11.22 7.29
CA LEU A 115 3.17 -11.38 7.25
C LEU A 115 3.91 -10.24 7.95
N GLN A 116 3.26 -9.08 8.12
CA GLN A 116 3.83 -7.87 8.69
C GLN A 116 3.35 -7.59 10.12
N LEU A 117 2.61 -8.52 10.74
CA LEU A 117 2.11 -8.38 12.10
C LEU A 117 3.01 -9.13 13.10
N GLU A 118 3.32 -8.47 14.20
CA GLU A 118 4.09 -8.98 15.34
C GLU A 118 3.27 -8.83 16.63
N ASP A 119 3.29 -9.85 17.49
CA ASP A 119 2.95 -9.66 18.90
C ASP A 119 4.22 -9.25 19.64
N HIS A 120 4.30 -8.00 20.03
CA HIS A 120 5.49 -7.38 20.59
C HIS A 120 5.88 -7.93 21.96
N SER A 121 4.90 -8.41 22.73
CA SER A 121 5.14 -9.01 24.05
C SER A 121 5.96 -10.31 23.94
N THR A 122 5.78 -11.05 22.84
CA THR A 122 6.46 -12.32 22.56
C THR A 122 7.59 -12.18 21.53
N GLY A 123 7.53 -11.16 20.66
CA GLY A 123 8.38 -10.99 19.49
C GLY A 123 8.11 -12.01 18.38
N GLU A 124 6.98 -12.71 18.41
CA GLU A 124 6.58 -13.65 17.38
C GLU A 124 5.81 -12.94 16.26
N LEU A 125 6.06 -13.36 15.02
CA LEU A 125 5.24 -12.92 13.89
C LEU A 125 3.96 -13.75 13.81
N TRP A 126 2.87 -13.13 13.38
CA TRP A 126 1.56 -13.75 13.23
C TRP A 126 1.53 -15.05 12.40
N PRO A 127 2.35 -15.24 11.35
CA PRO A 127 2.37 -16.49 10.60
C PRO A 127 2.83 -17.69 11.44
N ASP A 128 3.70 -17.47 12.44
CA ASP A 128 4.29 -18.51 13.28
C ASP A 128 3.42 -18.86 14.50
N MET A 129 2.47 -17.99 14.85
CA MET A 129 1.55 -18.19 15.96
C MET A 129 0.53 -19.31 15.72
N SER A 130 0.04 -19.91 16.81
CA SER A 130 -1.19 -20.69 16.81
C SER A 130 -2.43 -19.81 16.68
N ASP A 131 -3.58 -20.41 16.37
CA ASP A 131 -4.85 -19.68 16.26
C ASP A 131 -5.21 -18.99 17.61
N ALA A 132 -4.92 -19.65 18.74
CA ALA A 132 -5.18 -19.09 20.07
C ALA A 132 -4.26 -17.91 20.42
N GLU A 133 -3.01 -17.93 19.95
CA GLU A 133 -2.07 -16.81 20.12
C GLU A 133 -2.52 -15.61 19.30
N ARG A 134 -2.96 -15.80 18.04
CA ARG A 134 -3.55 -14.70 17.24
C ARG A 134 -4.78 -14.08 17.88
N VAL A 135 -5.69 -14.88 18.47
CA VAL A 135 -6.85 -14.34 19.21
C VAL A 135 -6.39 -13.50 20.40
N THR A 136 -5.38 -13.96 21.14
CA THR A 136 -4.83 -13.21 22.27
C THR A 136 -4.24 -11.88 21.80
N SER A 137 -3.37 -11.93 20.78
CA SER A 137 -2.72 -10.76 20.19
C SER A 137 -3.70 -9.74 19.63
N SER A 138 -4.79 -10.18 18.99
CA SER A 138 -5.85 -9.30 18.44
C SER A 138 -6.63 -8.50 19.51
N THR A 139 -6.43 -8.81 20.79
CA THR A 139 -7.08 -8.15 21.92
C THR A 139 -6.10 -7.72 23.01
N ASP A 140 -4.85 -7.46 22.63
CA ASP A 140 -3.76 -7.06 23.54
C ASP A 140 -3.29 -5.61 23.25
N PRO A 141 -3.87 -4.60 23.93
CA PRO A 141 -3.58 -3.20 23.64
C PRO A 141 -2.11 -2.84 23.79
N GLY A 142 -1.54 -2.24 22.75
CA GLY A 142 -0.15 -1.80 22.71
C GLY A 142 0.86 -2.90 22.38
N ASP A 143 0.41 -4.16 22.21
CA ASP A 143 1.30 -5.30 21.93
C ASP A 143 1.11 -5.90 20.53
N LEU A 144 0.08 -5.52 19.75
CA LEU A 144 0.00 -5.88 18.33
C LEU A 144 0.65 -4.78 17.48
N HIS A 145 1.75 -5.08 16.78
CA HIS A 145 2.47 -4.09 15.97
C HIS A 145 2.57 -4.48 14.50
N TRP A 146 2.64 -3.47 13.64
CA TRP A 146 3.13 -3.57 12.26
C TRP A 146 4.64 -3.40 12.22
N VAL A 147 5.32 -4.30 11.50
CA VAL A 147 6.79 -4.38 11.45
C VAL A 147 7.38 -4.28 10.04
N GLY A 148 6.55 -3.94 9.05
CA GLY A 148 7.00 -3.72 7.69
C GLY A 148 8.05 -2.60 7.58
N ALA A 149 8.99 -2.77 6.65
CA ALA A 149 10.20 -1.95 6.57
C ALA A 149 9.92 -0.48 6.22
N GLU A 150 8.94 -0.23 5.35
CA GLU A 150 8.59 1.11 4.89
C GLU A 150 7.87 1.88 5.99
N VAL A 151 6.89 1.26 6.66
CA VAL A 151 6.24 1.85 7.85
C VAL A 151 7.26 2.13 8.96
N VAL A 152 8.18 1.19 9.24
CA VAL A 152 9.24 1.37 10.25
C VAL A 152 10.19 2.51 9.86
N ALA A 153 10.48 2.70 8.57
CA ALA A 153 11.32 3.81 8.11
C ALA A 153 10.62 5.17 8.26
N ALA A 154 9.30 5.22 8.05
CA ALA A 154 8.50 6.43 8.16
C ALA A 154 8.05 6.77 9.59
N SER A 155 8.03 5.81 10.50
CA SER A 155 7.46 5.95 11.86
C SER A 155 8.12 7.02 12.72
N GLY A 156 9.30 7.54 12.33
CA GLY A 156 9.95 8.66 12.99
C GLY A 156 9.17 9.98 12.98
N SER A 157 8.09 10.09 12.19
CA SER A 157 7.15 11.22 12.24
C SER A 157 6.13 11.12 13.39
N LEU A 158 5.96 9.95 14.01
CA LEU A 158 5.00 9.71 15.07
C LEU A 158 5.59 10.10 16.45
N SER A 159 4.76 10.72 17.30
CA SER A 159 5.06 11.00 18.71
C SER A 159 4.46 9.98 19.67
N ASP A 160 3.44 9.24 19.25
CA ASP A 160 2.74 8.21 20.04
C ASP A 160 2.24 7.08 19.13
N GLY A 161 1.82 5.95 19.69
CA GLY A 161 1.41 4.77 18.92
C GLY A 161 2.56 4.08 18.16
N VAL A 162 3.80 4.27 18.62
CA VAL A 162 5.02 3.72 18.03
C VAL A 162 5.99 3.26 19.12
N HIS A 163 6.54 2.06 18.96
CA HIS A 163 7.57 1.56 19.86
C HIS A 163 8.96 2.10 19.49
N ALA A 164 9.91 2.07 20.44
CA ALA A 164 11.29 2.54 20.23
C ALA A 164 12.08 1.79 19.14
N SER A 165 11.61 0.61 18.71
CA SER A 165 12.14 -0.11 17.53
C SER A 165 11.70 0.50 16.20
N GLY A 166 10.70 1.39 16.21
CA GLY A 166 10.03 1.92 15.03
C GLY A 166 8.81 1.10 14.59
N HIS A 167 8.50 0.00 15.28
CA HIS A 167 7.29 -0.78 15.03
C HIS A 167 6.06 0.04 15.44
N VAL A 168 5.03 0.04 14.61
CA VAL A 168 3.85 0.90 14.79
C VAL A 168 2.70 0.09 15.36
N GLU A 169 2.00 0.63 16.34
CA GLU A 169 0.90 -0.07 17.01
C GLU A 169 -0.31 -0.22 16.08
N MET A 170 -0.90 -1.41 16.09
CA MET A 170 -2.16 -1.73 15.43
C MET A 170 -3.28 -1.75 16.47
N PHE A 171 -4.50 -1.51 16.01
CA PHE A 171 -5.66 -1.50 16.87
C PHE A 171 -6.00 -2.91 17.39
N ALA A 172 -5.62 -3.19 18.63
CA ALA A 172 -5.91 -4.44 19.35
C ALA A 172 -6.59 -4.14 20.69
N PRO A 173 -7.85 -3.66 20.69
CA PRO A 173 -8.54 -3.30 21.92
C PRO A 173 -8.71 -4.49 22.87
N SER A 174 -8.80 -4.24 24.18
CA SER A 174 -8.96 -5.29 25.22
C SER A 174 -10.22 -6.17 25.08
N THR A 175 -11.12 -5.81 24.17
CA THR A 175 -12.27 -6.60 23.77
C THR A 175 -12.32 -6.56 22.25
N LEU A 176 -12.42 -7.73 21.63
CA LEU A 176 -12.53 -7.86 20.18
C LEU A 176 -13.62 -6.93 19.65
N ASP A 177 -13.25 -6.08 18.70
CA ASP A 177 -14.16 -5.23 17.95
C ASP A 177 -14.25 -5.76 16.51
N PRO A 178 -15.27 -6.56 16.18
CA PRO A 178 -15.35 -7.23 14.89
C PRO A 178 -15.34 -6.24 13.73
N GLY A 179 -14.43 -6.45 12.78
CA GLY A 179 -14.20 -5.55 11.64
C GLY A 179 -13.24 -4.39 11.93
N SER A 180 -12.88 -4.14 13.20
CA SER A 180 -11.91 -3.10 13.56
C SER A 180 -10.58 -3.67 14.03
N SER A 181 -10.61 -4.63 14.96
CA SER A 181 -9.40 -5.24 15.52
C SER A 181 -8.48 -5.72 14.41
N VAL A 182 -7.17 -5.47 14.55
CA VAL A 182 -6.08 -5.88 13.64
C VAL A 182 -6.07 -5.12 12.30
N SER A 183 -7.22 -4.68 11.82
CA SER A 183 -7.37 -4.08 10.48
C SER A 183 -7.24 -2.55 10.49
N HIS A 184 -6.73 -1.97 11.57
CA HIS A 184 -6.50 -0.53 11.72
C HIS A 184 -5.18 -0.27 12.43
N PHE A 185 -4.58 0.89 12.18
CA PHE A 185 -3.58 1.43 13.12
C PHE A 185 -4.25 1.77 14.46
N SER A 186 -3.47 1.79 15.54
CA SER A 186 -3.95 2.16 16.87
C SER A 186 -4.57 3.57 16.87
N ASP A 187 -5.62 3.78 17.67
CA ASP A 187 -6.19 5.12 17.92
C ASP A 187 -5.33 5.96 18.89
N ASP A 188 -4.17 5.43 19.31
CA ASP A 188 -3.13 6.15 20.04
C ASP A 188 -2.07 6.81 19.12
N LEU A 189 -2.17 6.66 17.79
CA LEU A 189 -1.23 7.30 16.85
C LEU A 189 -1.27 8.84 17.00
N ASP A 190 -0.11 9.48 17.01
CA ASP A 190 0.00 10.94 16.97
C ASP A 190 1.10 11.35 15.98
N PRO A 191 0.82 12.13 14.93
CA PRO A 191 -0.51 12.61 14.53
C PRO A 191 -1.44 11.47 14.07
N ASP A 192 -2.74 11.72 14.17
CA ASP A 192 -3.78 10.78 13.76
C ASP A 192 -3.63 10.34 12.29
N GLY A 193 -3.82 9.04 12.04
CA GLY A 193 -3.68 8.39 10.74
C GLY A 193 -5.00 8.12 10.02
N LEU A 194 -4.97 8.05 8.68
CA LEU A 194 -6.14 7.75 7.86
C LEU A 194 -6.79 6.41 8.22
N MET A 195 -6.00 5.39 8.55
CA MET A 195 -6.45 4.01 8.80
C MET A 195 -6.62 3.70 10.29
N GLU A 196 -6.96 4.70 11.10
CA GLU A 196 -7.45 4.51 12.48
C GLU A 196 -8.90 4.02 12.50
N PRO A 197 -9.33 3.29 13.55
CA PRO A 197 -10.66 2.67 13.60
C PRO A 197 -11.82 3.67 13.70
N PHE A 198 -11.55 4.94 13.98
CA PHE A 198 -12.55 5.97 14.15
C PHE A 198 -12.17 7.22 13.37
N GLU A 199 -13.16 7.92 12.83
CA GLU A 199 -12.90 9.19 12.12
C GLU A 199 -12.47 10.27 13.12
N THR A 200 -11.19 10.64 13.05
CA THR A 200 -10.53 11.64 13.92
C THR A 200 -10.44 13.02 13.28
N GLY A 201 -10.69 13.14 11.97
CA GLY A 201 -10.77 14.42 11.28
C GLY A 201 -10.88 14.27 9.75
N ALA A 202 -10.77 15.39 9.05
CA ALA A 202 -10.66 15.39 7.60
C ALA A 202 -9.21 15.12 7.18
N LEU A 203 -8.92 13.87 6.83
CA LEU A 203 -7.61 13.37 6.45
C LEU A 203 -7.62 13.06 4.95
N HIS A 204 -7.18 14.03 4.13
CA HIS A 204 -7.01 13.84 2.68
C HIS A 204 -5.59 13.44 2.32
N ASP A 205 -4.69 13.41 3.31
CA ASP A 205 -3.36 12.83 3.21
C ASP A 205 -3.43 11.37 3.70
N VAL A 206 -2.98 10.44 2.87
CA VAL A 206 -2.98 9.00 3.18
C VAL A 206 -1.89 8.62 4.19
N GLY A 207 -0.86 9.46 4.35
CA GLY A 207 0.17 9.30 5.38
C GLY A 207 0.77 7.90 5.43
N LEU A 208 0.87 7.36 6.65
CA LEU A 208 1.49 6.06 6.93
C LEU A 208 0.81 4.86 6.23
N ALA A 209 -0.46 5.00 5.83
CA ALA A 209 -1.16 3.96 5.07
C ALA A 209 -0.49 3.72 3.71
N LEU A 210 0.09 4.76 3.12
CA LEU A 210 0.85 4.63 1.88
C LEU A 210 2.05 3.69 2.09
N GLU A 211 2.84 3.90 3.13
CA GLU A 211 4.00 3.07 3.45
C GLU A 211 3.61 1.63 3.75
N LEU A 212 2.48 1.42 4.42
CA LEU A 212 1.93 0.09 4.62
C LEU A 212 1.61 -0.60 3.29
N PHE A 213 1.05 0.12 2.31
CA PHE A 213 0.84 -0.47 0.99
C PHE A 213 2.16 -0.85 0.30
N ALA A 214 3.25 -0.10 0.49
CA ALA A 214 4.57 -0.52 -0.04
C ALA A 214 5.05 -1.81 0.62
N ASP A 215 4.86 -1.95 1.94
CA ASP A 215 5.16 -3.19 2.66
C ASP A 215 4.34 -4.41 2.16
N LEU A 216 3.20 -4.16 1.51
CA LEU A 216 2.37 -5.16 0.83
C LEU A 216 2.78 -5.39 -0.64
N ASP A 217 3.90 -4.85 -1.11
CA ASP A 217 4.34 -4.84 -2.50
C ASP A 217 3.46 -3.98 -3.44
N TRP A 218 2.73 -2.97 -2.97
CA TRP A 218 2.24 -1.91 -3.86
C TRP A 218 3.42 -1.04 -4.33
N CYS A 219 3.37 -0.60 -5.58
CA CYS A 219 4.39 0.30 -6.11
C CYS A 219 3.99 1.74 -5.82
N ILE A 220 4.85 2.53 -5.18
CA ILE A 220 4.50 3.87 -4.71
C ILE A 220 5.35 4.90 -5.40
N CYS A 221 4.72 5.60 -6.34
CA CYS A 221 5.41 6.67 -7.02
C CYS A 221 5.63 7.89 -6.12
N GLY A 222 6.88 8.33 -6.06
CA GLY A 222 7.33 9.51 -5.34
C GLY A 222 7.94 9.19 -3.97
N ASN A 223 8.25 7.93 -3.66
CA ASN A 223 8.88 7.53 -2.39
C ASN A 223 10.43 7.53 -2.46
N GLY A 224 11.00 7.75 -3.65
CA GLY A 224 12.43 7.80 -3.91
C GLY A 224 13.09 6.45 -4.16
N VAL A 225 12.31 5.38 -4.26
CA VAL A 225 12.76 4.01 -4.52
C VAL A 225 12.20 3.56 -5.86
N VAL A 226 13.07 3.27 -6.83
CA VAL A 226 12.60 2.80 -8.15
C VAL A 226 12.25 1.32 -8.08
N GLU A 227 10.97 1.00 -8.16
CA GLU A 227 10.44 -0.36 -8.06
C GLU A 227 9.63 -0.76 -9.30
N PRO A 228 9.61 -2.02 -9.75
CA PRO A 228 8.76 -2.40 -10.87
C PRO A 228 7.25 -2.16 -10.55
N PRO A 229 6.48 -1.46 -11.42
CA PRO A 229 6.75 -1.12 -12.83
C PRO A 229 7.27 0.30 -13.12
N GLU A 230 7.75 1.03 -12.12
CA GLU A 230 8.31 2.38 -12.27
C GLU A 230 9.53 2.40 -13.20
N LEU A 231 9.61 3.46 -13.98
CA LEU A 231 10.78 3.76 -14.83
C LEU A 231 11.74 4.73 -14.14
N CYS A 232 11.24 5.46 -13.15
CA CYS A 232 11.92 6.44 -12.33
C CYS A 232 11.11 6.63 -11.05
N ASP A 233 11.73 7.16 -10.01
CA ASP A 233 11.10 7.70 -8.82
C ASP A 233 12.08 8.76 -8.27
N ASP A 234 11.64 10.01 -8.25
CA ASP A 234 12.42 11.17 -7.85
C ASP A 234 12.10 11.65 -6.41
N GLY A 235 11.31 10.87 -5.67
CA GLY A 235 11.05 11.06 -4.25
C GLY A 235 10.18 12.27 -3.93
N ASN A 236 9.34 12.72 -4.87
CA ASN A 236 8.38 13.79 -4.64
C ASN A 236 7.16 13.69 -5.56
N SER A 237 6.17 14.57 -5.36
CA SER A 237 4.93 14.63 -6.15
C SER A 237 4.87 15.83 -7.11
N ILE A 238 6.02 16.28 -7.63
CA ILE A 238 6.13 17.42 -8.53
C ILE A 238 6.33 16.93 -9.97
N ASP A 239 5.28 17.04 -10.79
CA ASP A 239 5.26 16.58 -12.19
C ASP A 239 6.05 17.50 -13.17
N ASP A 240 7.01 18.29 -12.68
CA ASP A 240 7.74 19.30 -13.48
C ASP A 240 9.17 18.91 -13.87
N ASP A 241 9.55 17.65 -13.61
CA ASP A 241 10.89 17.14 -13.88
C ASP A 241 10.91 15.91 -14.84
N PHE A 242 11.96 15.08 -14.76
CA PHE A 242 12.13 13.92 -15.63
C PHE A 242 11.44 12.65 -15.10
N CYS A 243 10.80 12.72 -13.94
CA CYS A 243 9.93 11.68 -13.44
C CYS A 243 8.54 12.24 -13.21
N SER A 244 7.55 11.68 -13.93
CA SER A 244 6.17 12.08 -13.68
C SER A 244 5.69 11.54 -12.33
N ASN A 245 4.61 12.10 -11.78
CA ASN A 245 3.90 11.51 -10.63
C ASN A 245 3.24 10.14 -10.91
N ALA A 246 3.36 9.61 -12.12
CA ALA A 246 3.02 8.23 -12.49
C ALA A 246 4.26 7.33 -12.65
N CYS A 247 5.43 7.83 -12.21
CA CYS A 247 6.73 7.19 -12.23
C CYS A 247 7.13 6.67 -13.61
N GLN A 248 6.70 7.42 -14.61
CA GLN A 248 7.13 7.31 -15.99
C GLN A 248 8.22 8.35 -16.23
N GLY A 249 9.28 7.93 -16.93
CA GLY A 249 10.21 8.88 -17.51
C GLY A 249 9.54 9.74 -18.59
N PRO A 250 10.21 10.80 -19.08
CA PRO A 250 9.73 11.50 -20.27
C PRO A 250 9.47 10.48 -21.37
N PRO A 251 8.42 10.63 -22.19
CA PRO A 251 8.18 9.73 -23.30
C PRO A 251 9.48 9.69 -24.10
N VAL A 252 10.14 8.52 -24.13
CA VAL A 252 11.36 8.33 -24.92
C VAL A 252 10.99 8.84 -26.31
N PRO A 253 11.59 9.93 -26.82
CA PRO A 253 11.35 10.28 -28.19
C PRO A 253 11.83 9.04 -28.94
N MET A 254 10.90 8.33 -29.57
CA MET A 254 11.24 7.32 -30.56
C MET A 254 12.04 8.08 -31.61
N LEU A 255 13.36 8.15 -31.42
CA LEU A 255 14.26 8.61 -32.45
C LEU A 255 13.99 7.64 -33.60
N PRO A 256 13.48 8.12 -34.75
CA PRO A 256 13.20 7.23 -35.84
C PRO A 256 14.51 6.55 -36.21
N VAL A 257 14.53 5.22 -36.14
CA VAL A 257 15.63 4.40 -36.66
C VAL A 257 15.55 4.43 -38.19
N TRP A 258 15.71 5.61 -38.80
CA TRP A 258 15.87 5.87 -40.23
C TRP A 258 16.59 7.22 -40.37
N GLY A 259 17.79 7.37 -40.95
CA GLY A 259 18.68 6.41 -41.56
C GLY A 259 20.06 7.03 -41.74
N ARG A 260 21.07 6.19 -41.89
CA ARG A 260 22.30 6.58 -42.58
C ARG A 260 21.96 6.82 -44.04
N VAL A 261 22.45 7.90 -44.67
CA VAL A 261 23.31 7.87 -45.88
C VAL A 261 23.75 9.31 -46.22
N ALA A 262 25.05 9.56 -46.12
CA ALA A 262 25.82 10.30 -47.13
C ALA A 262 27.30 9.88 -47.04
N GLY A 263 27.82 9.16 -48.04
CA GLY A 263 29.25 9.10 -48.29
C GLY A 263 29.95 7.73 -48.23
N ALA A 264 29.69 6.90 -49.24
CA ALA A 264 30.67 6.10 -49.99
C ALA A 264 31.28 4.78 -49.41
N LEU A 265 30.85 3.71 -50.08
CA LEU A 265 31.63 2.64 -50.71
C LEU A 265 31.89 1.34 -49.92
N LEU A 266 31.01 0.38 -50.22
CA LEU A 266 31.17 -1.06 -50.11
C LEU A 266 32.52 -1.55 -50.67
N LEU A 267 33.20 -2.44 -49.93
CA LEU A 267 33.78 -3.67 -50.50
C LEU A 267 33.91 -4.74 -49.40
N LEU A 268 33.55 -5.96 -49.79
CA LEU A 268 33.25 -7.12 -48.98
C LEU A 268 34.48 -7.88 -48.47
N SER A 269 34.27 -8.56 -47.35
CA SER A 269 34.76 -9.90 -47.00
C SER A 269 36.17 -10.08 -46.42
N THR A 270 36.21 -11.06 -45.51
CA THR A 270 37.34 -11.78 -44.91
C THR A 270 38.03 -11.09 -43.74
N GLY A 271 37.90 -11.73 -42.58
CA GLY A 271 38.49 -11.29 -41.33
C GLY A 271 40.01 -11.31 -41.37
N ILE A 272 40.61 -10.45 -40.55
CA ILE A 272 41.99 -10.53 -40.08
C ILE A 272 41.99 -9.85 -38.70
N VAL A 273 42.36 -10.62 -37.70
CA VAL A 273 42.91 -10.14 -36.43
C VAL A 273 44.30 -9.60 -36.74
N LEU A 274 44.63 -8.38 -36.30
CA LEU A 274 46.02 -8.00 -36.09
C LEU A 274 46.14 -6.91 -35.02
N LEU A 275 46.91 -7.29 -34.00
CA LEU A 275 47.49 -6.46 -32.95
C LEU A 275 48.34 -5.31 -33.52
N GLY A 276 48.39 -4.21 -32.79
CA GLY A 276 49.67 -3.52 -32.59
C GLY A 276 49.75 -2.04 -32.98
N GLN A 277 50.05 -1.26 -31.93
CA GLN A 277 51.00 -0.14 -31.89
C GLN A 277 50.49 1.28 -32.18
N HIS A 278 50.50 2.07 -31.10
CA HIS A 278 50.69 3.52 -31.08
C HIS A 278 51.78 4.00 -32.06
N PRO A 279 51.60 5.21 -32.62
CA PRO A 279 52.51 6.28 -32.21
C PRO A 279 51.85 7.64 -31.94
N ARG A 280 52.66 8.46 -31.28
CA ARG A 280 52.46 9.79 -30.69
C ARG A 280 52.08 10.90 -31.70
N ARG A 281 51.35 11.89 -31.14
CA ARG A 281 51.38 13.37 -31.34
C ARG A 281 51.50 13.91 -32.77
N VAL A 282 50.69 14.94 -33.09
CA VAL A 282 51.11 16.36 -33.25
C VAL A 282 49.86 17.27 -33.08
N ARG A 283 49.99 18.34 -32.27
CA ARG A 283 49.08 19.49 -32.13
C ARG A 283 49.39 20.55 -33.23
N PRO A 284 48.48 21.46 -33.59
CA PRO A 284 48.11 22.60 -32.72
C PRO A 284 46.80 22.40 -31.96
#